data_AF-A0A7C7EFJ4-F1
#
_entry.id   AF-A0A7C7EFJ4-F1
#
_cell.length_a   1.000
_cell.length_b   1.000
_cell.length_c   1.000
_cell.angle_alpha   90.00
_cell.angle_beta   90.00
_cell.angle_gamma   90.00
#
_symmetry.space_group_name_H-M   'P 1'
#
loop_
_entity.id
_entity.type
_entity.pdbx_description
1 polymer ?
#
loop_
_entity_poly.entity_id
_entity_poly.type
_entity_poly.pdbx_seq_one_letter_code
_entity_poly.pdbx_strand_id
1 'polypeptide(L)'
;MHYIVYDTEFSQPQPKLYNPNTRFHPNPVSPFEIIEIGAAKVSENLEITETFSRLIKPVIYKKLSPIVMRKTGIRPSDLEAGDSFSKAIRDFKEFCGEDYILCTWSTNDVKILQKNCIYHKVPYDWTSRYFDVQGRCTRILGLPKNQSIGLKNALDAFGIEVNGKLHRAKDDAVNTARIFIRVFCEEMKEQIREQTSSFG
;
A
#
# COMPACT_ATOMS: atom_id res chain seq x y z
N MET A 1 7.55 -16.54 9.94
CA MET A 1 7.57 -15.23 9.29
C MET A 1 6.64 -15.17 8.08
N HIS A 2 5.68 -14.25 8.09
CA HIS A 2 4.81 -13.96 6.95
C HIS A 2 5.28 -12.73 6.15
N TYR A 3 5.04 -12.72 4.84
CA TYR A 3 5.24 -11.53 4.02
C TYR A 3 3.87 -10.89 3.77
N ILE A 4 3.65 -9.70 4.33
CA ILE A 4 2.39 -8.98 4.21
C ILE A 4 2.53 -7.97 3.08
N VAL A 5 2.10 -8.38 1.90
CA VAL A 5 2.13 -7.52 0.72
C VAL A 5 0.89 -6.64 0.74
N TYR A 6 1.05 -5.33 0.78
CA TYR A 6 -0.08 -4.40 0.86
C TYR A 6 0.09 -3.21 -0.08
N ASP A 7 -1.04 -2.56 -0.35
CA ASP A 7 -1.17 -1.38 -1.19
C ASP A 7 -2.24 -0.45 -0.60
N THR A 8 -2.17 0.84 -0.93
CA THR A 8 -3.15 1.84 -0.48
C THR A 8 -3.62 2.75 -1.60
N GLU A 9 -4.91 3.06 -1.59
CA GLU A 9 -5.46 4.16 -2.38
C GLU A 9 -5.73 5.37 -1.48
N PHE A 10 -5.50 6.57 -2.00
CA PHE A 10 -5.57 7.79 -1.20
C PHE A 10 -6.33 8.93 -1.89
N SER A 11 -7.02 9.72 -1.07
CA SER A 11 -7.53 11.04 -1.42
C SER A 11 -6.44 12.09 -1.22
N GLN A 12 -6.54 13.19 -1.97
CA GLN A 12 -5.55 14.25 -1.94
C GLN A 12 -6.17 15.62 -2.19
N PRO A 13 -5.51 16.71 -1.75
CA PRO A 13 -5.83 18.10 -2.08
C PRO A 13 -6.21 18.31 -3.55
N GLN A 14 -7.38 18.90 -3.77
CA GLN A 14 -7.83 19.30 -5.11
C GLN A 14 -8.40 20.71 -5.02
N PRO A 15 -7.59 21.77 -5.19
CA PRO A 15 -8.05 23.15 -5.02
C PRO A 15 -9.32 23.48 -5.81
N LYS A 16 -9.49 22.90 -7.01
CA LYS A 16 -10.67 23.07 -7.87
C LYS A 16 -11.98 22.48 -7.30
N LEU A 17 -11.92 21.59 -6.31
CA LEU A 17 -13.11 21.02 -5.63
C LEU A 17 -13.55 21.85 -4.42
N TYR A 18 -12.75 22.83 -4.02
CA TYR A 18 -13.00 23.72 -2.89
C TYR A 18 -13.25 25.13 -3.40
N ASN A 19 -13.84 25.97 -2.54
CA ASN A 19 -14.26 27.31 -2.94
C ASN A 19 -13.03 28.09 -3.45
N PRO A 20 -13.06 28.71 -4.65
CA PRO A 20 -11.94 29.48 -5.18
C PRO A 20 -11.53 30.65 -4.27
N ASN A 21 -12.42 31.11 -3.40
CA ASN A 21 -12.15 32.15 -2.40
C ASN A 21 -11.50 31.63 -1.11
N THR A 22 -11.37 30.31 -0.96
CA THR A 22 -10.66 29.70 0.17
C THR A 22 -9.25 29.29 -0.25
N ARG A 23 -8.22 29.76 0.48
CA ARG A 23 -6.86 29.25 0.32
C ARG A 23 -6.81 27.81 0.82
N PHE A 24 -6.93 26.86 -0.11
CA PHE A 24 -6.81 25.44 0.22
C PHE A 24 -5.34 25.08 0.43
N HIS A 25 -5.00 24.67 1.65
CA HIS A 25 -3.67 24.15 1.97
C HIS A 25 -3.79 22.65 2.27
N PRO A 26 -2.92 21.81 1.68
CA PRO A 26 -2.77 20.43 2.11
C PRO A 26 -2.58 20.36 3.63
N ASN A 27 -3.17 19.34 4.27
CA ASN A 27 -2.87 19.07 5.67
C ASN A 27 -1.36 18.79 5.80
N PRO A 28 -0.64 19.52 6.67
CA PRO A 28 0.82 19.43 6.74
C PRO A 28 1.31 18.07 7.27
N VAL A 29 0.48 17.37 8.05
CA VAL A 29 0.80 16.06 8.61
C VAL A 29 0.45 14.96 7.61
N SER A 30 -0.79 14.97 7.10
CA SER A 30 -1.29 13.97 6.14
C SER A 30 -1.71 14.62 4.82
N PRO A 31 -0.77 14.89 3.90
CA PRO A 31 -1.08 15.45 2.58
C PRO A 31 -1.83 14.46 1.68
N PHE A 32 -1.77 13.16 1.99
CA PHE A 32 -2.49 12.09 1.30
C PHE A 32 -3.25 11.28 2.33
N GLU A 33 -4.57 11.23 2.22
CA GLU A 33 -5.44 10.52 3.17
C GLU A 33 -5.81 9.16 2.62
N ILE A 34 -5.51 8.09 3.33
CA ILE A 34 -5.83 6.73 2.89
C ILE A 34 -7.35 6.54 2.89
N ILE A 35 -7.89 6.05 1.77
CA ILE A 35 -9.32 5.76 1.56
C ILE A 35 -9.59 4.27 1.25
N GLU A 36 -8.56 3.51 0.90
CA GLU A 36 -8.61 2.05 0.80
C GLU A 36 -7.27 1.48 1.23
N ILE A 37 -7.30 0.36 1.95
CA ILE A 37 -6.13 -0.47 2.22
C ILE A 37 -6.46 -1.91 1.80
N GLY A 38 -5.54 -2.54 1.09
CA GLY A 38 -5.66 -3.93 0.67
C GLY A 38 -4.35 -4.68 0.88
N ALA A 39 -4.44 -5.97 1.19
CA ALA A 39 -3.26 -6.79 1.41
C ALA A 39 -3.45 -8.25 1.00
N ALA A 40 -2.33 -8.93 0.79
CA ALA A 40 -2.21 -10.36 0.58
C ALA A 40 -1.12 -10.90 1.53
N LYS A 41 -1.46 -11.97 2.26
CA LYS A 41 -0.53 -12.65 3.18
C LYS A 41 0.13 -13.81 2.45
N VAL A 42 1.46 -13.75 2.32
CA VAL A 42 2.27 -14.81 1.71
C VAL A 42 2.96 -15.61 2.81
N SER A 43 2.84 -16.94 2.77
CA SER A 43 3.49 -17.86 3.69
C SER A 43 4.98 -18.04 3.36
N GLU A 44 5.73 -18.71 4.24
CA GLU A 44 7.13 -19.08 3.99
C GLU A 44 7.29 -20.02 2.78
N ASN A 45 6.24 -20.78 2.45
CA ASN A 45 6.19 -21.66 1.28
C ASN A 45 5.86 -20.89 -0.02
N LEU A 46 5.83 -19.55 0.04
CA LEU A 46 5.51 -18.67 -1.09
C LEU A 46 4.09 -18.86 -1.65
N GLU A 47 3.14 -19.15 -0.76
CA GLU A 47 1.72 -19.27 -1.11
C GLU A 47 0.93 -18.09 -0.55
N ILE A 48 0.03 -17.52 -1.36
CA ILE A 48 -0.94 -16.54 -0.87
C ILE A 48 -1.99 -17.29 -0.05
N THR A 49 -2.04 -17.03 1.24
CA THR A 49 -2.90 -17.74 2.21
C THR A 49 -4.15 -16.96 2.58
N GLU A 50 -4.09 -15.64 2.54
CA GLU A 50 -5.17 -14.77 2.97
C GLU A 50 -5.14 -13.43 2.24
N THR A 51 -6.29 -12.78 2.12
CA THR A 51 -6.39 -11.40 1.59
C THR A 51 -7.18 -10.52 2.54
N PHE A 52 -6.86 -9.23 2.53
CA PHE A 52 -7.47 -8.21 3.37
C PHE A 52 -7.91 -7.02 2.51
N SER A 53 -9.02 -6.40 2.89
CA SER A 53 -9.47 -5.15 2.27
C SER A 53 -10.36 -4.36 3.22
N ARG A 54 -10.15 -3.04 3.27
CA ARG A 54 -11.00 -2.07 3.95
C ARG A 54 -11.09 -0.78 3.14
N LEU A 55 -12.31 -0.26 2.99
CA LEU A 55 -12.54 1.13 2.63
C LEU A 55 -12.54 1.98 3.90
N ILE A 56 -11.96 3.17 3.81
CA ILE A 56 -11.76 4.08 4.95
C ILE A 56 -12.50 5.37 4.68
N LYS A 57 -13.32 5.79 5.64
CA LYS A 57 -14.06 7.04 5.57
C LYS A 57 -13.11 8.24 5.74
N PRO A 58 -12.97 9.12 4.75
CA PRO A 58 -12.08 10.28 4.84
C PRO A 58 -12.65 11.34 5.80
N VAL A 59 -11.77 11.95 6.58
CA VAL A 59 -12.07 13.05 7.51
C VAL A 59 -11.37 14.35 7.11
N ILE A 60 -10.26 14.29 6.34
CA ILE A 60 -9.48 15.44 5.86
C ILE A 60 -10.02 15.92 4.51
N TYR A 61 -10.01 15.04 3.50
CA TYR A 61 -10.34 15.34 2.11
C TYR A 61 -11.65 14.64 1.71
N LYS A 62 -12.75 15.10 2.32
CA LYS A 62 -14.10 14.53 2.17
C LYS A 62 -14.65 14.56 0.73
N LYS A 63 -14.10 15.39 -0.14
CA LYS A 63 -14.48 15.44 -1.56
C LYS A 63 -13.50 14.62 -2.39
N LEU A 64 -13.98 13.50 -2.90
CA LEU A 64 -13.17 12.62 -3.74
C LEU A 64 -12.99 13.20 -5.15
N SER A 65 -11.76 13.19 -5.67
CA SER A 65 -11.47 13.66 -7.01
C SER A 65 -12.10 12.77 -8.09
N PRO A 66 -12.66 13.34 -9.18
CA PRO A 66 -13.07 12.56 -10.35
C PRO A 66 -11.96 11.70 -10.95
N ILE A 67 -10.69 12.09 -10.80
CA ILE A 67 -9.55 11.30 -11.28
C ILE A 67 -9.39 10.05 -10.42
N VAL A 68 -9.45 10.19 -9.09
CA VAL A 68 -9.36 9.06 -8.14
C VAL A 68 -10.55 8.11 -8.37
N MET A 69 -11.77 8.65 -8.42
CA MET A 69 -12.98 7.85 -8.70
C MET A 69 -12.87 7.06 -10.00
N ARG A 70 -12.32 7.64 -11.07
CA ARG A 70 -12.17 6.94 -12.35
C ARG A 70 -11.12 5.83 -12.28
N LYS A 71 -9.98 6.09 -11.63
CA LYS A 71 -8.90 5.11 -11.50
C LYS A 71 -9.34 3.94 -10.63
N THR A 72 -9.77 4.23 -9.41
CA THR A 72 -10.09 3.19 -8.43
C THR A 72 -11.49 2.60 -8.66
N GLY A 73 -12.44 3.40 -9.12
CA GLY A 73 -13.86 3.02 -9.17
C GLY A 73 -14.58 3.20 -7.84
N ILE A 74 -13.89 3.67 -6.79
CA ILE A 74 -14.47 3.99 -5.49
C ILE A 74 -15.41 5.18 -5.64
N ARG A 75 -16.61 5.07 -5.08
CA ARG A 75 -17.61 6.14 -5.04
C ARG A 75 -17.62 6.80 -3.66
N PRO A 76 -18.05 8.07 -3.56
CA PRO A 76 -18.22 8.74 -2.26
C PRO A 76 -19.15 7.96 -1.32
N SER A 77 -20.21 7.34 -1.85
CA SER A 77 -21.12 6.48 -1.08
C SER A 77 -20.42 5.29 -0.42
N ASP A 78 -19.43 4.71 -1.10
CA ASP A 78 -18.67 3.55 -0.60
C ASP A 78 -17.79 3.98 0.58
N LEU A 79 -17.23 5.19 0.51
CA LEU A 79 -16.42 5.78 1.59
C LEU A 79 -17.25 6.24 2.78
N GLU A 80 -18.48 6.71 2.56
CA GLU A 80 -19.38 7.07 3.66
C GLU A 80 -19.74 5.88 4.55
N ALA A 81 -19.81 4.69 3.95
CA ALA A 81 -20.00 3.40 4.63
C ALA A 81 -18.69 2.73 5.07
N GLY A 82 -17.53 3.34 4.79
CA GLY A 82 -16.22 2.83 5.15
C GLY A 82 -15.93 2.88 6.65
N ASP A 83 -14.92 2.12 7.07
CA ASP A 83 -14.45 2.10 8.44
C ASP A 83 -13.73 3.41 8.81
N SER A 84 -13.67 3.73 10.11
CA SER A 84 -12.70 4.72 10.60
C SER A 84 -11.26 4.23 10.35
N PHE A 85 -10.33 5.16 10.10
CA PHE A 85 -8.91 4.82 9.92
C PHE A 85 -8.36 3.97 11.07
N SER A 86 -8.63 4.35 12.32
CA SER A 86 -8.15 3.62 13.50
C SER A 86 -8.68 2.18 13.57
N LYS A 87 -9.93 1.94 13.15
CA LYS A 87 -10.48 0.59 13.05
C LYS A 87 -9.78 -0.20 11.94
N ALA A 88 -9.67 0.36 10.75
CA ALA A 88 -9.04 -0.32 9.61
C ALA A 88 -7.59 -0.71 9.91
N ILE A 89 -6.82 0.17 10.57
CA ILE A 89 -5.43 -0.12 10.95
C ILE A 89 -5.31 -1.16 12.06
N ARG A 90 -6.23 -1.16 13.05
CA ARG A 90 -6.27 -2.22 14.05
C ARG A 90 -6.53 -3.59 13.41
N ASP A 91 -7.56 -3.68 12.57
CA ASP A 91 -7.91 -4.90 11.84
C ASP A 91 -6.76 -5.34 10.91
N PHE A 92 -6.07 -4.39 10.27
CA PHE A 92 -4.92 -4.69 9.42
C PHE A 92 -3.71 -5.20 10.21
N LYS A 93 -3.44 -4.61 11.38
CA LYS A 93 -2.38 -5.09 12.28
C LYS A 93 -2.67 -6.51 12.78
N GLU A 94 -3.92 -6.80 13.12
CA GLU A 94 -4.37 -8.15 13.49
C GLU A 94 -4.17 -9.13 12.32
N PHE A 95 -4.53 -8.71 11.10
CA PHE A 95 -4.25 -9.49 9.88
C PHE A 95 -2.76 -9.78 9.70
N CYS A 96 -1.85 -8.85 10.04
CA CYS A 96 -0.40 -9.07 9.92
C CYS A 96 0.12 -10.19 10.84
N GLY A 97 -0.47 -10.36 12.03
CA GLY A 97 0.00 -11.31 13.04
C GLY A 97 1.24 -10.81 13.80
N GLU A 98 2.01 -11.74 14.37
CA GLU A 98 3.14 -11.42 15.26
C GLU A 98 4.49 -11.34 14.54
N ASP A 99 4.79 -12.33 13.69
CA ASP A 99 6.06 -12.40 12.95
C ASP A 99 5.86 -12.17 11.46
N TYR A 100 6.06 -10.92 11.04
CA TYR A 100 5.88 -10.49 9.66
C TYR A 100 6.88 -9.42 9.22
N ILE A 101 6.96 -9.24 7.90
CA ILE A 101 7.51 -8.05 7.25
C ILE A 101 6.47 -7.45 6.31
N LEU A 102 6.37 -6.13 6.25
CA LEU A 102 5.53 -5.46 5.26
C LEU A 102 6.23 -5.45 3.90
N CYS A 103 5.48 -5.64 2.82
CA CYS A 103 5.99 -5.56 1.47
C CYS A 103 5.07 -4.66 0.67
N THR A 104 5.63 -3.73 -0.08
CA THR A 104 4.85 -2.76 -0.86
C THR A 104 5.40 -2.72 -2.27
N TRP A 105 4.55 -2.36 -3.25
CA TRP A 105 5.09 -2.06 -4.57
C TRP A 105 6.14 -0.96 -4.47
N SER A 106 5.86 0.14 -3.76
CA SER A 106 6.81 1.23 -3.52
C SER A 106 6.83 1.66 -2.05
N THR A 107 7.97 2.17 -1.56
CA THR A 107 8.10 2.67 -0.17
C THR A 107 7.19 3.86 0.17
N ASN A 108 6.48 4.42 -0.82
CA ASN A 108 5.53 5.50 -0.60
C ASN A 108 4.35 5.07 0.28
N ASP A 109 3.82 3.85 0.09
CA ASP A 109 2.68 3.36 0.88
C ASP A 109 3.01 3.29 2.37
N VAL A 110 4.24 2.90 2.73
CA VAL A 110 4.71 2.91 4.13
C VAL A 110 4.73 4.33 4.68
N LYS A 111 5.31 5.28 3.94
CA LYS A 111 5.40 6.68 4.35
C LYS A 111 4.02 7.32 4.50
N ILE A 112 3.10 7.03 3.58
CA ILE A 112 1.71 7.53 3.63
C ILE A 112 0.98 6.92 4.83
N LEU A 113 1.12 5.62 5.06
CA LEU A 113 0.54 4.93 6.21
C LEU A 113 1.02 5.55 7.52
N GLN A 114 2.34 5.73 7.69
CA GLN A 114 2.91 6.35 8.89
C GLN A 114 2.38 7.78 9.11
N LYS A 115 2.29 8.61 8.07
CA LYS A 115 1.72 9.96 8.16
C LYS A 115 0.25 9.96 8.58
N ASN A 116 -0.54 9.03 8.05
CA ASN A 116 -1.93 8.88 8.47
C ASN A 116 -2.03 8.41 9.91
N CYS A 117 -1.19 7.46 10.35
CA CYS A 117 -1.11 7.05 11.75
C CYS A 117 -0.78 8.23 12.68
N ILE A 118 0.20 9.07 12.32
CA ILE A 118 0.55 10.28 13.09
C ILE A 118 -0.66 11.22 13.18
N TYR A 119 -1.33 11.50 12.06
CA TYR A 119 -2.51 12.37 12.03
C TYR A 119 -3.64 11.84 12.93
N HIS A 120 -3.92 10.52 12.86
CA HIS A 120 -4.96 9.87 13.64
C HIS A 120 -4.53 9.47 15.06
N LYS A 121 -3.30 9.80 15.48
CA LYS A 121 -2.72 9.44 16.79
C LYS A 121 -2.77 7.93 17.07
N VAL A 122 -2.49 7.12 16.05
CA VAL A 122 -2.40 5.66 16.12
C VAL A 122 -0.91 5.25 16.13
N PRO A 123 -0.50 4.26 16.95
CA PRO A 123 0.87 3.76 16.92
C PRO A 123 1.27 3.22 15.53
N TYR A 124 2.51 3.49 15.12
CA TYR A 124 3.01 3.10 13.79
C TYR A 124 4.35 2.35 13.82
N ASP A 125 4.94 2.11 15.00
CA ASP A 125 6.24 1.43 15.15
C ASP A 125 6.25 0.01 14.53
N TRP A 126 5.07 -0.59 14.44
CA TRP A 126 4.82 -1.89 13.80
C TRP A 126 5.01 -1.88 12.27
N THR A 127 5.18 -0.71 11.66
CA THR A 127 5.44 -0.53 10.21
C THR A 127 6.92 -0.31 9.89
N SER A 128 7.81 -0.43 10.89
CA SER A 128 9.26 -0.17 10.76
C SER A 128 9.98 -1.14 9.82
N ARG A 129 9.51 -2.39 9.71
CA ARG A 129 10.09 -3.43 8.85
C ARG A 129 9.32 -3.52 7.54
N TYR A 130 9.98 -3.17 6.43
CA TYR A 130 9.36 -3.23 5.12
C TYR A 130 10.34 -3.53 3.98
N PHE A 131 9.81 -4.10 2.90
CA PHE A 131 10.57 -4.47 1.70
C PHE A 131 10.00 -3.79 0.44
N ASP A 132 10.91 -3.25 -0.38
CA ASP A 132 10.60 -2.55 -1.64
C ASP A 132 10.64 -3.52 -2.83
N VAL A 133 9.45 -3.98 -3.24
CA VAL A 133 9.31 -4.94 -4.36
C VAL A 133 9.67 -4.30 -5.69
N GLN A 134 9.29 -3.04 -5.94
CA GLN A 134 9.65 -2.31 -7.17
C GLN A 134 11.16 -2.12 -7.27
N GLY A 135 11.84 -1.81 -6.17
CA GLY A 135 13.29 -1.69 -6.11
C GLY A 135 13.99 -2.99 -6.53
N ARG A 136 13.49 -4.14 -6.04
CA ARG A 136 13.99 -5.47 -6.45
C ARG A 136 13.75 -5.73 -7.94
N CYS A 137 12.55 -5.48 -8.43
CA CYS A 137 12.19 -5.68 -9.85
C CYS A 137 13.04 -4.81 -10.78
N THR A 138 13.22 -3.54 -10.42
CA THR A 138 14.05 -2.58 -11.17
C THR A 138 15.49 -3.10 -11.31
N ARG A 139 16.05 -3.69 -10.24
CA ARG A 139 17.39 -4.29 -10.26
C ARG A 139 17.45 -5.53 -11.15
N ILE A 140 16.50 -6.45 -11.02
CA ILE A 140 16.45 -7.70 -11.82
C ILE A 140 16.36 -7.39 -13.31
N LEU A 141 15.56 -6.38 -13.69
CA LEU A 141 15.37 -5.96 -15.07
C LEU A 141 16.52 -5.09 -15.62
N GLY A 142 17.56 -4.82 -14.82
CA GLY A 142 18.70 -4.01 -15.24
C GLY A 142 18.36 -2.54 -15.52
N LEU A 143 17.26 -2.04 -14.96
CA LEU A 143 16.79 -0.67 -15.18
C LEU A 143 17.58 0.33 -14.32
N PRO A 144 17.82 1.55 -14.82
CA PRO A 144 18.41 2.62 -14.02
C PRO A 144 17.59 2.90 -12.75
N LYS A 145 18.26 3.22 -11.64
CA LYS A 145 17.59 3.50 -10.34
C LYS A 145 16.53 4.63 -10.42
N ASN A 146 16.70 5.58 -11.34
CA ASN A 146 15.77 6.68 -11.58
C ASN A 146 14.64 6.35 -12.56
N GLN A 147 14.59 5.11 -13.08
CA GLN A 147 13.56 4.62 -14.00
C GLN A 147 12.86 3.39 -13.41
N SER A 148 12.25 3.58 -12.23
CA SER A 148 11.53 2.51 -11.55
C SER A 148 10.32 2.06 -12.38
N ILE A 149 10.19 0.75 -12.56
CA ILE A 149 9.12 0.16 -13.36
C ILE A 149 7.76 0.29 -12.65
N GLY A 150 6.68 0.56 -13.38
CA GLY A 150 5.32 0.54 -12.84
C GLY A 150 4.78 -0.89 -12.68
N LEU A 151 3.84 -1.11 -11.75
CA LEU A 151 3.30 -2.44 -11.42
C LEU A 151 2.83 -3.20 -12.65
N LYS A 152 1.98 -2.57 -13.49
CA LYS A 152 1.48 -3.18 -14.73
C LYS A 152 2.62 -3.62 -15.65
N ASN A 153 3.61 -2.76 -15.88
CA ASN A 153 4.73 -3.08 -16.76
C ASN A 153 5.60 -4.21 -16.20
N ALA A 154 5.71 -4.32 -14.87
CA ALA A 154 6.42 -5.42 -14.24
C ALA A 154 5.66 -6.74 -14.35
N LEU A 155 4.33 -6.74 -14.18
CA LEU A 155 3.48 -7.91 -14.47
C LEU A 155 3.72 -8.40 -15.90
N ASP A 156 3.66 -7.49 -16.86
CA ASP A 156 3.92 -7.78 -18.28
C ASP A 156 5.34 -8.34 -18.49
N ALA A 157 6.37 -7.71 -17.89
CA ALA A 157 7.77 -8.13 -18.03
C ALA A 157 8.08 -9.52 -17.42
N PHE A 158 7.36 -9.90 -16.35
CA PHE A 158 7.52 -11.21 -15.72
C PHE A 158 6.56 -12.29 -16.25
N GLY A 159 5.73 -11.95 -17.25
CA GLY A 159 4.75 -12.86 -17.85
C GLY A 159 3.62 -13.26 -16.89
N ILE A 160 3.23 -12.36 -15.99
CA ILE A 160 2.16 -12.57 -15.01
C ILE A 160 0.90 -11.86 -15.49
N GLU A 161 -0.20 -12.61 -15.63
CA GLU A 161 -1.49 -12.02 -15.95
C GLU A 161 -2.02 -11.15 -14.79
N VAL A 162 -2.56 -9.99 -15.16
CA VAL A 162 -3.22 -9.07 -14.23
C VAL A 162 -4.39 -9.77 -13.55
N ASN A 163 -4.39 -9.79 -12.23
CA ASN A 163 -5.53 -10.21 -11.42
C ASN A 163 -6.40 -9.01 -11.06
N GLY A 164 -7.71 -9.13 -11.27
CA GLY A 164 -8.66 -8.11 -10.85
C GLY A 164 -8.52 -6.78 -11.60
N LYS A 165 -8.82 -5.68 -10.92
CA LYS A 165 -8.79 -4.33 -11.48
C LYS A 165 -7.62 -3.53 -10.87
N LEU A 166 -6.72 -3.05 -11.73
CA LEU A 166 -5.66 -2.12 -11.32
C LEU A 166 -6.24 -0.88 -10.63
N HIS A 167 -5.52 -0.37 -9.63
CA HIS A 167 -5.95 0.71 -8.73
C HIS A 167 -7.09 0.32 -7.78
N ARG A 168 -7.24 -0.97 -7.50
CA ARG A 168 -7.91 -1.45 -6.29
C ARG A 168 -6.85 -1.98 -5.37
N ALA A 169 -6.79 -1.44 -4.16
CA ALA A 169 -5.68 -1.74 -3.24
C ALA A 169 -5.51 -3.25 -2.99
N LYS A 170 -6.62 -4.00 -2.88
CA LYS A 170 -6.56 -5.45 -2.71
C LYS A 170 -5.99 -6.16 -3.94
N ASP A 171 -6.43 -5.78 -5.12
CA ASP A 171 -6.03 -6.44 -6.37
C ASP A 171 -4.56 -6.09 -6.70
N ASP A 172 -4.14 -4.86 -6.46
CA ASP A 172 -2.74 -4.43 -6.61
C ASP A 172 -1.82 -5.09 -5.57
N ALA A 173 -2.29 -5.31 -4.33
CA ALA A 173 -1.57 -6.11 -3.35
C ALA A 173 -1.40 -7.57 -3.80
N VAL A 174 -2.44 -8.21 -4.37
CA VAL A 174 -2.35 -9.57 -4.90
C VAL A 174 -1.41 -9.65 -6.10
N ASN A 175 -1.49 -8.69 -7.02
CA ASN A 175 -0.58 -8.60 -8.17
C ASN A 175 0.87 -8.41 -7.73
N THR A 176 1.09 -7.53 -6.75
CA THR A 176 2.41 -7.33 -6.12
C THR A 176 2.89 -8.60 -5.45
N ALA A 177 2.01 -9.37 -4.78
CA ALA A 177 2.38 -10.62 -4.13
C ALA A 177 2.79 -11.70 -5.15
N ARG A 178 2.12 -11.77 -6.30
CA ARG A 178 2.51 -12.66 -7.40
C ARG A 178 3.89 -12.31 -7.95
N ILE A 179 4.19 -11.02 -8.12
CA ILE A 179 5.54 -10.58 -8.51
C ILE A 179 6.54 -10.94 -7.41
N PHE A 180 6.24 -10.61 -6.16
CA PHE A 180 7.08 -10.93 -5.00
C PHE A 180 7.49 -12.40 -5.01
N ILE A 181 6.53 -13.32 -5.15
CA ILE A 181 6.77 -14.77 -5.24
C ILE A 181 7.64 -15.10 -6.46
N ARG A 182 7.33 -14.52 -7.63
CA ARG A 182 8.06 -14.77 -8.88
C ARG A 182 9.53 -14.34 -8.86
N VAL A 183 9.85 -13.31 -8.08
CA VAL A 183 11.21 -12.74 -7.96
C VAL A 183 11.91 -13.13 -6.66
N PHE A 184 11.26 -13.93 -5.82
CA PHE A 184 11.78 -14.37 -4.53
C PHE A 184 13.02 -15.26 -4.73
N CYS A 185 14.02 -15.08 -3.87
CA CYS A 185 15.22 -15.92 -3.83
C CYS A 185 15.86 -15.89 -2.44
N GLU A 186 16.85 -16.75 -2.20
CA GLU A 186 17.53 -16.84 -0.90
C GLU A 186 18.24 -15.52 -0.51
N GLU A 187 18.88 -14.81 -1.45
CA GLU A 187 19.47 -13.48 -1.22
C GLU A 187 18.43 -12.50 -0.63
N MET A 188 17.22 -12.53 -1.16
CA MET A 188 16.12 -11.68 -0.69
C MET A 188 15.64 -12.10 0.70
N LYS A 189 15.58 -13.40 0.97
CA LYS A 189 15.24 -13.95 2.28
C LYS A 189 16.26 -13.54 3.36
N GLU A 190 17.54 -13.57 3.03
CA GLU A 190 18.64 -13.12 3.91
C GLU A 190 18.54 -11.61 4.19
N GLN A 191 18.35 -10.78 3.15
CA GLN A 191 18.14 -9.34 3.32
C GLN A 191 16.97 -9.01 4.25
N ILE A 192 15.86 -9.75 4.16
CA ILE A 192 14.71 -9.60 5.04
C ILE A 192 15.04 -10.01 6.49
N ARG A 193 15.82 -11.08 6.67
CA ARG A 193 16.26 -11.54 8.00
C ARG A 193 17.21 -10.55 8.67
N GLU A 194 18.15 -9.95 7.94
CA GLU A 194 19.08 -8.96 8.48
C GLU A 194 18.37 -7.70 9.02
N GLN A 195 17.30 -7.27 8.34
CA GLN A 195 16.42 -6.20 8.85
C GLN A 195 15.73 -6.58 10.17
N THR A 196 15.65 -7.87 10.50
CA THR A 196 15.05 -8.37 11.73
C THR A 196 16.06 -8.39 12.87
N SER A 197 17.33 -8.72 12.58
CA SER A 197 18.41 -8.76 13.57
C SER A 197 18.94 -7.38 13.99
N SER A 198 18.65 -6.33 13.21
CA SER A 198 19.17 -4.97 13.45
C SER A 198 18.37 -4.17 14.50
N PHE A 199 17.30 -4.75 15.05
CA PHE A 199 16.41 -4.12 16.04
C PHE A 199 16.25 -4.96 17.32
N GLY A 200 17.12 -5.96 17.53
CA GLY A 200 17.16 -6.81 18.73
C GLY A 200 18.18 -6.33 19.75
#